data_AF-A0A5E4UKH6-F1
#
_entry.id   AF-A0A5E4UKH6-F1
#
_cell.length_a   1.000
_cell.length_b   1.000
_cell.length_c   1.000
_cell.angle_alpha   90.00
_cell.angle_beta   90.00
_cell.angle_gamma   90.00
#
_symmetry.space_group_name_H-M   'P 1'
#
loop_
_entity.id
_entity.type
_entity.pdbx_description
1 polymer ?
#
loop_
_entity_poly.entity_id
_entity_poly.type
_entity_poly.pdbx_seq_one_letter_code
_entity_poly.pdbx_strand_id
1 'polypeptide(L)'
;MQNRKSSVALFSAAVLAVGVLGGCATESSRTVEVAKVESASRPFVGVRTPIAVGKFDNRSAYMRGVFSDNVDRLGSQAKTILITHLQQTNRFNVLDRDNMAEIRQEADIKKTRQALKGADYVITGDVVEFGRKEVGDKQLFGILGRGREQIAYAKVNLNVVDIATSEVVFSSGGAGEFALSNREVIGFGGTAGYDSTLNGKVLDLAMREAVNNLVAGIESGAWKPGK
;
A
#
# COMPACT_ATOMS: atom_id res chain seq x y z
N MET A 1 35.23 -32.86 65.14
CA MET A 1 34.41 -31.63 65.20
C MET A 1 34.95 -30.68 64.15
N GLN A 2 34.25 -30.02 63.24
CA GLN A 2 32.86 -30.00 62.78
C GLN A 2 32.88 -29.06 61.55
N ASN A 3 32.11 -29.35 60.50
CA ASN A 3 31.66 -28.43 59.45
C ASN A 3 32.67 -27.54 58.69
N ARG A 4 33.26 -28.06 57.60
CA ARG A 4 33.79 -27.20 56.50
C ARG A 4 33.30 -27.54 55.08
N LYS A 5 32.55 -28.63 54.90
CA LYS A 5 32.12 -29.08 53.55
C LYS A 5 30.77 -28.52 53.09
N SER A 6 29.89 -28.06 53.98
CA SER A 6 28.57 -27.53 53.59
C SER A 6 28.59 -26.08 53.08
N SER A 7 29.58 -25.25 53.45
CA SER A 7 29.60 -23.84 53.06
C SER A 7 29.97 -23.60 51.59
N VAL A 8 30.71 -24.52 50.96
CA VAL A 8 31.14 -24.38 49.54
C VAL A 8 30.03 -24.80 48.57
N ALA A 9 29.17 -25.75 48.96
CA ALA A 9 28.03 -26.18 48.16
C ALA A 9 26.91 -25.11 48.11
N LEU A 10 26.71 -24.36 49.21
CA LEU A 10 25.73 -23.28 49.27
C LEU A 10 26.13 -22.03 48.46
N PHE A 11 27.42 -21.73 48.34
CA PHE A 11 27.90 -20.61 47.51
C PHE A 11 27.84 -20.90 46.00
N SER A 12 27.98 -22.17 45.61
CA SER A 12 27.95 -22.56 44.19
C SER A 12 26.53 -22.57 43.60
N ALA A 13 25.51 -22.81 44.44
CA ALA A 13 24.10 -22.74 44.03
C ALA A 13 23.56 -21.30 43.94
N ALA A 14 24.13 -20.36 44.70
CA ALA A 14 23.69 -18.96 44.70
C ALA A 14 24.17 -18.16 43.47
N VAL A 15 25.32 -18.51 42.88
CA VAL A 15 25.87 -17.82 41.70
C VAL A 15 25.17 -18.24 40.40
N LEU A 16 24.61 -19.45 40.34
CA LEU A 16 23.86 -19.95 39.18
C LEU A 16 22.40 -19.47 39.12
N ALA A 17 21.86 -18.92 40.20
CA ALA A 17 20.45 -18.48 40.27
C ALA A 17 20.21 -17.02 39.83
N VAL A 18 21.26 -16.20 39.69
CA VAL A 18 21.13 -14.75 39.42
C VAL A 18 21.17 -14.41 37.92
N GLY A 19 21.43 -15.37 37.03
CA GLY A 19 21.62 -15.14 35.60
C GLY A 19 20.38 -15.16 34.71
N VAL A 20 19.17 -15.45 35.22
CA VAL A 20 18.02 -15.85 34.35
C VAL A 20 16.88 -14.83 34.27
N LEU A 21 16.93 -13.69 34.96
CA LEU A 21 15.83 -12.71 34.93
C LEU A 21 16.28 -11.38 34.33
N GLY A 22 16.38 -11.32 33.01
CA GLY A 22 16.76 -10.10 32.31
C GLY A 22 16.43 -10.06 30.82
N GLY A 23 15.45 -10.83 30.35
CA GLY A 23 14.90 -10.67 29.01
C GLY A 23 13.89 -9.54 28.96
N CYS A 24 14.34 -8.28 28.95
CA CYS A 24 13.44 -7.17 28.61
C CYS A 24 13.19 -7.20 27.11
N ALA A 25 12.10 -7.86 26.69
CA ALA A 25 11.54 -7.64 25.37
C ALA A 25 11.15 -6.16 25.29
N THR A 26 12.00 -5.36 24.64
CA THR A 26 11.77 -3.94 24.48
C THR A 26 10.79 -3.77 23.34
N GLU A 27 9.51 -3.58 23.67
CA GLU A 27 8.49 -3.27 22.68
C GLU A 27 8.61 -1.80 22.29
N SER A 28 9.13 -1.55 21.09
CA SER A 28 9.19 -0.21 20.51
C SER A 28 8.06 -0.05 19.50
N SER A 29 7.18 0.91 19.72
CA SER A 29 6.19 1.34 18.74
C SER A 29 6.57 2.71 18.20
N ARG A 30 6.52 2.88 16.88
CA ARG A 30 6.66 4.18 16.24
C ARG A 30 5.66 4.29 15.10
N THR A 31 5.06 5.45 14.95
CA THR A 31 4.31 5.77 13.74
C THR A 31 5.29 5.92 12.59
N VAL A 32 4.97 5.29 11.46
CA VAL A 32 5.73 5.46 10.22
C VAL A 32 5.03 6.53 9.41
N GLU A 33 5.81 7.50 8.92
CA GLU A 33 5.27 8.57 8.09
C GLU A 33 4.74 7.99 6.77
N VAL A 34 3.45 8.18 6.51
CA VAL A 34 2.80 7.74 5.27
C VAL A 34 2.97 8.83 4.24
N ALA A 35 3.59 8.48 3.13
CA ALA A 35 3.87 9.42 2.07
C ALA A 35 2.57 9.80 1.35
N LYS A 36 2.22 11.10 1.33
CA LYS A 36 0.94 11.61 0.79
C LYS A 36 1.07 12.04 -0.66
N VAL A 37 -0.06 12.17 -1.36
CA VAL A 37 -0.13 12.86 -2.67
C VAL A 37 0.40 14.28 -2.54
N GLU A 38 1.11 14.78 -3.57
CA GLU A 38 1.76 16.09 -3.51
C GLU A 38 0.73 17.21 -3.27
N SER A 39 -0.41 17.09 -3.95
CA SER A 39 -1.54 18.00 -3.82
C SER A 39 -2.12 18.13 -2.40
N ALA A 40 -1.92 17.13 -1.51
CA ALA A 40 -2.37 17.21 -0.12
C ALA A 40 -1.60 18.26 0.70
N SER A 41 -0.40 18.64 0.26
CA SER A 41 0.39 19.71 0.89
C SER A 41 -0.07 21.11 0.51
N ARG A 42 -0.90 21.25 -0.53
CA ARG A 42 -1.35 22.53 -1.07
C ARG A 42 -2.84 22.74 -0.80
N PRO A 43 -3.24 23.77 -0.02
CA PRO A 43 -4.65 24.05 0.24
C PRO A 43 -5.38 24.29 -1.08
N PHE A 44 -6.50 23.58 -1.28
CA PHE A 44 -7.36 23.80 -2.44
C PHE A 44 -8.42 24.84 -2.11
N VAL A 45 -8.46 25.91 -2.90
CA VAL A 45 -9.53 26.93 -2.85
C VAL A 45 -10.29 26.85 -4.16
N GLY A 46 -11.33 26.01 -4.19
CA GLY A 46 -12.15 25.77 -5.37
C GLY A 46 -13.34 24.88 -5.06
N VAL A 47 -14.30 24.81 -5.99
CA VAL A 47 -15.45 23.91 -5.86
C VAL A 47 -14.97 22.48 -6.07
N ARG A 48 -15.26 21.60 -5.12
CA ARG A 48 -14.93 20.18 -5.23
C ARG A 48 -15.89 19.46 -6.15
N THR A 49 -15.36 18.77 -7.15
CA THR A 49 -16.16 18.01 -8.11
C THR A 49 -16.64 16.70 -7.51
N PRO A 50 -17.95 16.39 -7.54
CA PRO A 50 -18.46 15.10 -7.09
C PRO A 50 -18.04 13.99 -8.06
N ILE A 51 -17.32 13.00 -7.55
CA ILE A 51 -16.85 11.85 -8.33
C ILE A 51 -17.23 10.56 -7.62
N ALA A 52 -17.45 9.49 -8.38
CA ALA A 52 -17.55 8.14 -7.85
C ALA A 52 -16.37 7.31 -8.36
N VAL A 53 -15.90 6.34 -7.57
CA VAL A 53 -14.91 5.37 -8.04
C VAL A 53 -15.65 4.13 -8.55
N GLY A 54 -15.49 3.88 -9.84
CA GLY A 54 -16.10 2.76 -10.55
C GLY A 54 -15.28 1.48 -10.42
N LYS A 55 -15.30 0.70 -11.50
CA LYS A 55 -14.56 -0.57 -11.56
C LYS A 55 -13.05 -0.31 -11.54
N PHE A 56 -12.35 -1.08 -10.72
CA PHE A 56 -10.90 -1.09 -10.67
C PHE A 56 -10.40 -2.54 -10.69
N ASP A 57 -9.95 -2.99 -11.87
CA ASP A 57 -9.60 -4.40 -12.08
C ASP A 57 -8.09 -4.63 -12.05
N ASN A 58 -7.68 -5.79 -11.57
CA ASN A 58 -6.34 -6.32 -11.83
C ASN A 58 -6.27 -6.91 -13.24
N ARG A 59 -5.60 -6.20 -14.14
CA ARG A 59 -5.28 -6.65 -15.50
C ARG A 59 -3.88 -7.25 -15.64
N SER A 60 -3.10 -7.30 -14.56
CA SER A 60 -1.79 -7.95 -14.53
C SER A 60 -1.90 -9.48 -14.47
N ALA A 61 -0.79 -10.20 -14.68
CA ALA A 61 -0.77 -11.66 -14.47
C ALA A 61 -0.77 -12.06 -12.98
N TYR A 62 -0.57 -11.11 -12.06
CA TYR A 62 -0.40 -11.39 -10.64
C TYR A 62 -1.69 -11.95 -10.03
N MET A 63 -1.58 -13.09 -9.33
CA MET A 63 -2.69 -13.78 -8.68
C MET A 63 -3.88 -14.16 -9.60
N ARG A 64 -3.70 -14.20 -10.93
CA ARG A 64 -4.73 -14.63 -11.89
C ARG A 64 -4.50 -16.02 -12.48
N GLY A 65 -3.87 -16.91 -11.71
CA GLY A 65 -3.62 -18.29 -12.14
C GLY A 65 -4.91 -19.14 -12.18
N VAL A 66 -4.85 -20.27 -12.88
CA VAL A 66 -5.97 -21.25 -13.01
C VAL A 66 -6.46 -21.78 -11.67
N PHE A 67 -5.63 -21.70 -10.62
CA PHE A 67 -5.96 -22.10 -9.25
C PHE A 67 -6.39 -20.95 -8.34
N SER A 68 -6.62 -19.76 -8.89
CA SER A 68 -7.14 -18.62 -8.12
C SER A 68 -8.64 -18.76 -7.84
N ASP A 69 -9.10 -18.21 -6.71
CA ASP A 69 -10.50 -18.21 -6.27
C ASP A 69 -11.37 -17.23 -7.09
N ASN A 70 -10.87 -16.70 -8.21
CA ASN A 70 -11.46 -15.62 -9.02
C ASN A 70 -11.75 -14.32 -8.25
N VAL A 71 -11.24 -14.16 -7.03
CA VAL A 71 -11.43 -12.95 -6.23
C VAL A 71 -10.33 -11.94 -6.55
N ASP A 72 -10.72 -10.78 -7.07
CA ASP A 72 -9.76 -9.71 -7.40
C ASP A 72 -9.35 -8.90 -6.15
N ARG A 73 -8.45 -9.48 -5.37
CA ARG A 73 -7.89 -8.85 -4.15
C ARG A 73 -7.02 -7.65 -4.47
N LEU A 74 -6.30 -7.68 -5.58
CA LEU A 74 -5.41 -6.58 -5.97
C LEU A 74 -6.22 -5.37 -6.47
N GLY A 75 -7.24 -5.60 -7.31
CA GLY A 75 -8.13 -4.56 -7.78
C GLY A 75 -8.92 -3.89 -6.66
N SER A 76 -9.48 -4.68 -5.74
CA SER A 76 -10.18 -4.15 -4.55
C SER A 76 -9.27 -3.35 -3.62
N GLN A 77 -8.04 -3.80 -3.39
CA GLN A 77 -7.03 -3.04 -2.65
C GLN A 77 -6.68 -1.73 -3.37
N ALA A 78 -6.42 -1.78 -4.67
CA ALA A 78 -6.10 -0.60 -5.49
C ALA A 78 -7.24 0.43 -5.46
N LYS A 79 -8.50 -0.02 -5.51
CA LYS A 79 -9.68 0.85 -5.38
C LYS A 79 -9.69 1.61 -4.05
N THR A 80 -9.42 0.91 -2.95
CA THR A 80 -9.37 1.50 -1.60
C THR A 80 -8.28 2.58 -1.50
N ILE A 81 -7.10 2.29 -2.05
CA ILE A 81 -5.97 3.23 -2.10
C ILE A 81 -6.34 4.44 -2.97
N LEU A 82 -6.95 4.23 -4.13
CA LEU A 82 -7.38 5.29 -5.04
C LEU A 82 -8.37 6.24 -4.35
N ILE A 83 -9.41 5.72 -3.69
CA ILE A 83 -10.39 6.52 -2.94
C ILE A 83 -9.68 7.40 -1.90
N THR A 84 -8.74 6.81 -1.17
CA THR A 84 -7.95 7.50 -0.14
C THR A 84 -7.15 8.66 -0.73
N HIS A 85 -6.39 8.41 -1.81
CA HIS A 85 -5.59 9.46 -2.44
C HIS A 85 -6.43 10.55 -3.10
N LEU A 86 -7.52 10.19 -3.78
CA LEU A 86 -8.46 11.16 -4.36
C LEU A 86 -9.04 12.08 -3.28
N GLN A 87 -9.41 11.53 -2.11
CA GLN A 87 -9.90 12.32 -0.98
C GLN A 87 -8.82 13.26 -0.45
N GLN A 88 -7.59 12.78 -0.30
CA GLN A 88 -6.46 13.56 0.21
C GLN A 88 -6.09 14.75 -0.69
N THR A 89 -6.40 14.69 -1.99
CA THR A 89 -6.16 15.83 -2.89
C THR A 89 -6.95 17.08 -2.51
N ASN A 90 -8.08 16.92 -1.82
CA ASN A 90 -9.08 17.97 -1.55
C ASN A 90 -9.70 18.61 -2.80
N ARG A 91 -9.49 18.05 -4.01
CA ARG A 91 -10.08 18.53 -5.27
C ARG A 91 -11.45 17.91 -5.56
N PHE A 92 -11.75 16.77 -4.93
CA PHE A 92 -12.93 15.97 -5.24
C PHE A 92 -13.82 15.70 -4.02
N ASN A 93 -15.12 15.59 -4.26
CA ASN A 93 -16.08 15.00 -3.34
C ASN A 93 -16.26 13.54 -3.74
N VAL A 94 -15.43 12.65 -3.18
CA VAL A 94 -15.48 11.22 -3.48
C VAL A 94 -16.71 10.60 -2.82
N LEU A 95 -17.61 10.05 -3.64
CA LEU A 95 -18.83 9.40 -3.19
C LEU A 95 -18.57 7.92 -2.93
N ASP A 96 -18.89 7.46 -1.72
CA ASP A 96 -18.80 6.04 -1.37
C ASP A 96 -19.98 5.29 -1.99
N ARG A 97 -19.66 4.38 -2.93
CA ARG A 97 -20.62 3.52 -3.63
C ARG A 97 -20.53 2.06 -3.22
N ASP A 98 -19.45 1.69 -2.54
CA ASP A 98 -19.19 0.29 -2.18
C ASP A 98 -19.89 -0.06 -0.88
N ASN A 99 -19.95 0.87 0.07
CA ASN A 99 -20.54 0.64 1.39
C ASN A 99 -21.99 1.13 1.50
N MET A 100 -22.71 1.18 0.37
CA MET A 100 -24.07 1.75 0.30
C MET A 100 -25.09 0.96 1.12
N ALA A 101 -24.89 -0.36 1.27
CA ALA A 101 -25.79 -1.21 2.04
C ALA A 101 -25.69 -0.88 3.54
N GLU A 102 -24.46 -0.78 4.05
CA GLU A 102 -24.13 -0.43 5.43
C GLU A 102 -24.58 1.01 5.73
N ILE A 103 -24.29 1.96 4.84
CA ILE A 103 -24.72 3.37 4.99
C ILE A 103 -26.25 3.48 4.99
N ARG A 104 -26.95 2.66 4.19
CA ARG A 104 -28.42 2.59 4.21
C ARG A 104 -28.94 2.02 5.52
N GLN A 105 -28.36 0.92 6.00
CA GLN A 105 -28.74 0.33 7.28
C GLN A 105 -28.61 1.33 8.43
N GLU A 106 -27.50 2.08 8.51
CA GLU A 106 -27.32 3.11 9.54
C GLU A 106 -28.30 4.28 9.40
N ALA A 107 -28.62 4.69 8.17
CA ALA A 107 -29.62 5.72 7.92
C ALA A 107 -31.02 5.27 8.35
N ASP A 108 -31.38 4.02 8.10
CA ASP A 108 -32.65 3.41 8.52
C ASP A 108 -32.72 3.32 10.06
N ILE A 109 -31.63 2.88 10.72
CA ILE A 109 -31.50 2.86 12.18
C ILE A 109 -31.70 4.27 12.76
N LYS A 110 -31.06 5.28 12.16
CA LYS A 110 -31.15 6.68 12.56
C LYS A 110 -32.43 7.38 12.08
N LYS A 111 -33.33 6.67 11.39
CA LYS A 111 -34.56 7.21 10.78
C LYS A 111 -34.32 8.47 9.92
N THR A 112 -33.17 8.52 9.25
CA THR A 112 -32.75 9.66 8.44
C THR A 112 -32.97 9.34 6.97
N ARG A 113 -33.72 10.18 6.25
CA ARG A 113 -33.86 10.05 4.79
C ARG A 113 -32.52 10.40 4.12
N GLN A 114 -31.96 9.44 3.39
CA GLN A 114 -30.72 9.65 2.65
C GLN A 114 -30.94 10.61 1.47
N ALA A 115 -30.15 11.68 1.40
CA ALA A 115 -30.07 12.58 0.25
C ALA A 115 -28.81 12.24 -0.56
N LEU A 116 -28.88 11.15 -1.33
CA LEU A 116 -27.73 10.66 -2.10
C LEU A 116 -27.32 11.68 -3.16
N LYS A 117 -26.06 12.10 -3.14
CA LYS A 117 -25.49 12.97 -4.18
C LYS A 117 -25.20 12.15 -5.45
N GLY A 118 -25.41 12.74 -6.61
CA GLY A 118 -24.91 12.22 -7.90
C GLY A 118 -23.44 12.59 -8.10
N ALA A 119 -22.71 11.77 -8.85
CA ALA A 119 -21.36 12.10 -9.32
C ALA A 119 -21.45 12.68 -10.73
N ASP A 120 -20.62 13.66 -11.06
CA ASP A 120 -20.49 14.20 -12.41
C ASP A 120 -19.54 13.35 -13.26
N TYR A 121 -18.59 12.68 -12.60
CA TYR A 121 -17.63 11.79 -13.24
C TYR A 121 -17.46 10.48 -12.47
N VAL A 122 -17.19 9.42 -13.21
CA VAL A 122 -16.76 8.13 -12.65
C VAL A 122 -15.29 7.92 -12.96
N ILE A 123 -14.48 7.73 -11.92
CA ILE A 123 -13.08 7.34 -12.06
C ILE A 123 -13.03 5.82 -12.15
N THR A 124 -12.60 5.32 -13.30
CA THR A 124 -12.32 3.89 -13.50
C THR A 124 -10.82 3.68 -13.64
N GLY A 125 -10.37 2.44 -13.49
CA GLY A 125 -8.95 2.16 -13.66
C GLY A 125 -8.62 0.68 -13.67
N ASP A 126 -7.34 0.40 -13.83
CA ASP A 126 -6.83 -0.95 -13.74
C ASP A 126 -5.35 -0.98 -13.34
N VAL A 127 -4.97 -2.08 -12.67
CA VAL A 127 -3.55 -2.44 -12.48
C VAL A 127 -3.09 -3.19 -13.72
N VAL A 128 -2.35 -2.54 -14.61
CA VAL A 128 -1.85 -3.16 -15.86
C VAL A 128 -0.67 -4.08 -15.63
N GLU A 129 0.27 -3.65 -14.78
CA GLU A 129 1.49 -4.40 -14.51
C GLU A 129 1.69 -4.46 -13.00
N PHE A 130 1.97 -5.65 -12.50
CA PHE A 130 2.23 -5.87 -11.10
C PHE A 130 3.07 -7.11 -10.93
N GLY A 131 4.13 -7.02 -10.13
CA GLY A 131 4.94 -8.19 -9.85
C GLY A 131 6.29 -7.84 -9.26
N ARG A 132 7.15 -8.86 -9.25
CA ARG A 132 8.52 -8.76 -8.77
C ARG A 132 9.44 -9.48 -9.75
N LYS A 133 10.58 -8.88 -10.06
CA LYS A 133 11.68 -9.52 -10.79
C LYS A 133 12.85 -9.68 -9.84
N GLU A 134 13.47 -10.86 -9.84
CA GLU A 134 14.71 -11.10 -9.11
C GLU A 134 15.89 -10.95 -10.07
N VAL A 135 16.82 -10.06 -9.75
CA VAL A 135 18.08 -9.89 -10.47
C VAL A 135 19.19 -10.42 -9.56
N GLY A 136 19.81 -11.52 -9.97
CA GLY A 136 20.95 -12.09 -9.25
C GLY A 136 22.26 -11.59 -9.85
N ASP A 137 23.12 -10.99 -9.02
CA ASP A 137 24.51 -10.75 -9.39
C ASP A 137 25.36 -11.94 -8.92
N LYS A 138 25.87 -12.72 -9.88
CA LYS A 138 26.82 -13.81 -9.64
C LYS A 138 28.23 -13.29 -9.88
N GLN A 139 28.76 -12.46 -8.97
CA GLN A 139 30.17 -12.14 -9.02
C GLN A 139 31.02 -13.38 -8.69
N LEU A 140 32.00 -13.65 -9.57
CA LEU A 140 33.08 -14.63 -9.39
C LEU A 140 32.62 -16.03 -8.92
N PHE A 141 31.81 -16.70 -9.75
CA PHE A 141 31.39 -18.11 -9.57
C PHE A 141 30.71 -18.45 -8.23
N GLY A 142 30.23 -17.44 -7.47
CA GLY A 142 29.61 -17.66 -6.16
C GLY A 142 30.58 -17.91 -5.01
N ILE A 143 31.87 -17.62 -5.20
CA ILE A 143 32.96 -17.88 -4.23
C ILE A 143 33.24 -16.66 -3.34
N LEU A 144 32.69 -15.47 -3.64
CA LEU A 144 32.86 -14.24 -2.85
C LEU A 144 31.53 -13.62 -2.35
N GLY A 145 30.40 -14.27 -2.62
CA GLY A 145 29.08 -13.81 -2.20
C GLY A 145 28.02 -13.94 -3.30
N ARG A 146 26.75 -13.86 -2.91
CA ARG A 146 25.61 -13.79 -3.83
C ARG A 146 24.90 -12.47 -3.59
N GLY A 147 24.86 -11.61 -4.61
CA GLY A 147 23.97 -10.45 -4.63
C GLY A 147 22.59 -10.91 -5.11
N ARG A 148 21.55 -10.68 -4.32
CA ARG A 148 20.17 -10.84 -4.77
C ARG A 148 19.48 -9.50 -4.66
N GLU A 149 19.07 -8.97 -5.80
CA GLU A 149 18.23 -7.78 -5.88
C GLU A 149 16.81 -8.22 -6.24
N GLN A 150 15.85 -7.84 -5.43
CA GLN A 150 14.43 -8.07 -5.70
C GLN A 150 13.78 -6.74 -6.03
N ILE A 151 13.28 -6.61 -7.26
CA ILE A 151 12.67 -5.39 -7.75
C ILE A 151 11.16 -5.63 -7.86
N ALA A 152 10.38 -4.99 -6.99
CA ALA A 152 8.93 -4.94 -7.08
C ALA A 152 8.50 -3.78 -7.97
N TYR A 153 7.49 -3.98 -8.82
CA TYR A 153 6.98 -2.95 -9.72
C TYR A 153 5.45 -3.00 -9.79
N ALA A 154 4.86 -1.82 -9.99
CA ALA A 154 3.45 -1.67 -10.30
C ALA A 154 3.23 -0.55 -11.31
N LYS A 155 2.22 -0.72 -12.16
CA LYS A 155 1.73 0.30 -13.08
C LYS A 155 0.21 0.27 -13.10
N VAL A 156 -0.37 1.45 -13.01
CA VAL A 156 -1.82 1.65 -12.92
C VAL A 156 -2.27 2.70 -13.93
N ASN A 157 -3.50 2.56 -14.40
CA ASN A 157 -4.16 3.54 -15.25
C ASN A 157 -5.46 4.02 -14.60
N LEU A 158 -5.77 5.30 -14.79
CA LEU A 158 -7.00 5.97 -14.38
C LEU A 158 -7.66 6.60 -15.60
N ASN A 159 -8.96 6.46 -15.69
CA ASN A 159 -9.80 7.10 -16.70
C ASN A 159 -10.92 7.87 -15.99
N VAL A 160 -11.07 9.13 -16.37
CA VAL A 160 -12.19 9.99 -15.96
C VAL A 160 -13.27 9.85 -17.02
N VAL A 161 -14.42 9.31 -16.61
CA VAL A 161 -15.56 9.09 -17.50
C VAL A 161 -16.67 10.08 -17.14
N ASP A 162 -17.14 10.84 -18.13
CA ASP A 162 -18.30 11.71 -17.98
C ASP A 162 -19.60 10.89 -17.96
N ILE A 163 -20.45 11.10 -16.96
CA ILE A 163 -21.65 10.26 -16.78
C ILE A 163 -22.76 10.54 -17.79
N ALA A 164 -22.79 11.72 -18.41
CA ALA A 164 -23.84 12.11 -19.34
C ALA A 164 -23.54 11.61 -20.74
N THR A 165 -22.26 11.59 -21.12
CA THR A 165 -21.81 11.27 -22.48
C THR A 165 -21.14 9.90 -22.60
N SER A 166 -20.73 9.30 -21.48
CA SER A 166 -19.88 8.10 -21.45
C SER A 166 -18.50 8.28 -22.11
N GLU A 167 -18.08 9.53 -22.34
CA GLU A 167 -16.77 9.83 -22.90
C GLU A 167 -15.68 9.76 -21.82
N VAL A 168 -14.52 9.22 -22.19
CA VAL A 168 -13.30 9.34 -21.39
C VAL A 168 -12.73 10.73 -21.62
N VAL A 169 -13.01 11.66 -20.71
CA VAL A 169 -12.62 13.07 -20.84
C VAL A 169 -11.17 13.34 -20.44
N PHE A 170 -10.57 12.44 -19.67
CA PHE A 170 -9.17 12.51 -19.27
C PHE A 170 -8.66 11.15 -18.80
N SER A 171 -7.37 10.90 -18.96
CA SER A 171 -6.71 9.70 -18.44
C SER A 171 -5.36 10.05 -17.85
N SER A 172 -4.98 9.36 -16.78
CA SER A 172 -3.64 9.43 -16.20
C SER A 172 -3.12 8.05 -15.87
N GLY A 173 -1.80 7.91 -15.85
CA GLY A 173 -1.13 6.69 -15.45
C GLY A 173 -0.13 6.97 -14.35
N GLY A 174 0.24 5.91 -13.62
CA GLY A 174 1.29 5.97 -12.62
C GLY A 174 2.07 4.67 -12.60
N ALA A 175 3.35 4.77 -12.28
CA ALA A 175 4.24 3.63 -12.15
C ALA A 175 5.09 3.78 -10.89
N GLY A 176 5.41 2.67 -10.27
CA GLY A 176 6.28 2.60 -9.09
C GLY A 176 7.20 1.41 -9.19
N GLU A 177 8.43 1.58 -8.72
CA GLU A 177 9.42 0.51 -8.59
C GLU A 177 10.09 0.61 -7.21
N PHE A 178 10.25 -0.52 -6.52
CA PHE A 178 11.01 -0.64 -5.28
C PHE A 178 12.03 -1.76 -5.40
N ALA A 179 13.31 -1.42 -5.29
CA ALA A 179 14.40 -2.38 -5.25
C ALA A 179 14.83 -2.68 -3.81
N LEU A 180 14.90 -3.96 -3.46
CA LEU A 180 15.52 -4.45 -2.24
C LEU A 180 16.83 -5.14 -2.62
N SER A 181 17.97 -4.50 -2.35
CA SER A 181 19.30 -5.07 -2.58
C SER A 181 19.79 -5.77 -1.32
N ASN A 182 20.13 -7.06 -1.44
CA ASN A 182 20.74 -7.84 -0.38
C ASN A 182 22.07 -8.45 -0.84
N ARG A 183 23.09 -8.36 0.02
CA ARG A 183 24.40 -8.97 -0.21
C ARG A 183 24.65 -10.03 0.85
N GLU A 184 24.73 -11.29 0.43
CA GLU A 184 25.09 -12.40 1.31
C GLU A 184 26.62 -12.57 1.26
N VAL A 185 27.29 -12.37 2.40
CA VAL A 185 28.74 -12.55 2.57
C VAL A 185 29.01 -13.96 3.08
N ILE A 186 29.93 -14.68 2.43
CA ILE A 186 30.27 -16.07 2.80
C ILE A 186 30.80 -16.09 4.24
N GLY A 187 30.18 -16.91 5.10
CA GLY A 187 30.53 -17.05 6.53
C GLY A 187 29.52 -16.43 7.50
N PHE A 188 28.61 -15.58 7.03
CA PHE A 188 27.49 -15.04 7.81
C PHE A 188 26.19 -15.35 7.05
N GLY A 189 25.50 -16.42 7.47
CA GLY A 189 24.24 -16.87 6.87
C GLY A 189 23.12 -15.85 7.10
N GLY A 190 22.98 -14.89 6.18
CA GLY A 190 21.89 -13.93 6.15
C GLY A 190 20.85 -14.35 5.13
N THR A 191 19.91 -15.21 5.52
CA THR A 191 18.69 -15.45 4.74
C THR A 191 17.81 -14.20 4.82
N ALA A 192 17.77 -13.43 3.73
CA ALA A 192 16.85 -12.31 3.64
C ALA A 192 15.40 -12.81 3.75
N GLY A 193 14.69 -12.35 4.78
CA GLY A 193 13.27 -12.61 4.96
C GLY A 193 12.45 -11.96 3.85
N TYR A 194 11.43 -12.67 3.40
CA TYR A 194 10.43 -12.14 2.48
C TYR A 194 9.68 -10.97 3.15
N ASP A 195 9.84 -9.73 2.64
CA ASP A 195 8.97 -8.62 3.01
C ASP A 195 7.69 -8.67 2.16
N SER A 196 6.61 -9.16 2.75
CA SER A 196 5.28 -9.26 2.13
C SER A 196 4.64 -7.90 1.85
N THR A 197 5.16 -6.81 2.44
CA THR A 197 4.58 -5.46 2.31
C THR A 197 5.03 -4.70 1.06
N LEU A 198 6.07 -5.18 0.36
CA LEU A 198 6.61 -4.54 -0.86
C LEU A 198 5.56 -4.36 -1.95
N ASN A 199 4.68 -5.35 -2.09
CA ASN A 199 3.57 -5.34 -3.04
C ASN A 199 2.59 -4.19 -2.75
N GLY A 200 2.26 -3.96 -1.48
CA GLY A 200 1.41 -2.83 -1.07
C GLY A 200 2.11 -1.49 -1.28
N LYS A 201 3.40 -1.39 -0.93
CA LYS A 201 4.20 -0.16 -1.07
C LYS A 201 4.30 0.29 -2.53
N VAL A 202 4.55 -0.64 -3.45
CA VAL A 202 4.72 -0.29 -4.86
C VAL A 202 3.38 0.05 -5.53
N LEU A 203 2.29 -0.61 -5.13
CA LEU A 203 0.93 -0.26 -5.58
C LEU A 203 0.54 1.15 -5.12
N ASP A 204 0.76 1.46 -3.84
CA ASP A 204 0.50 2.77 -3.25
C ASP A 204 1.30 3.87 -3.96
N LEU A 205 2.60 3.62 -4.21
CA LEU A 205 3.45 4.54 -4.96
C LEU A 205 2.91 4.81 -6.37
N ALA A 206 2.58 3.76 -7.12
CA ALA A 206 2.05 3.88 -8.48
C ALA A 206 0.70 4.62 -8.49
N MET A 207 -0.17 4.32 -7.51
CA MET A 207 -1.48 4.98 -7.40
C MET A 207 -1.34 6.46 -7.07
N ARG A 208 -0.47 6.79 -6.12
CA ARG A 208 -0.17 8.18 -5.77
C ARG A 208 0.34 8.96 -6.97
N GLU A 209 1.24 8.37 -7.75
CA GLU A 209 1.75 8.98 -8.98
C GLU A 209 0.63 9.22 -10.00
N ALA A 210 -0.26 8.24 -10.21
CA ALA A 210 -1.41 8.40 -11.11
C ALA A 210 -2.36 9.52 -10.68
N VAL A 211 -2.59 9.67 -9.37
CA VAL A 211 -3.41 10.75 -8.80
C VAL A 211 -2.69 12.11 -8.88
N ASN A 212 -1.37 12.16 -8.67
CA ASN A 212 -0.59 13.38 -8.90
C ASN A 212 -0.72 13.84 -10.36
N ASN A 213 -0.57 12.92 -11.31
CA ASN A 213 -0.74 13.20 -12.74
C ASN A 213 -2.18 13.63 -13.09
N LEU A 214 -3.18 13.04 -12.41
CA LEU A 214 -4.57 13.48 -12.53
C LEU A 214 -4.75 14.94 -12.10
N VAL A 215 -4.21 15.30 -10.93
CA VAL A 215 -4.28 16.68 -10.41
C VAL A 215 -3.48 17.63 -11.29
N ALA A 216 -2.31 17.24 -11.79
CA ALA A 216 -1.53 18.04 -12.73
C ALA A 216 -2.31 18.32 -14.04
N GLY A 217 -3.09 17.35 -14.51
CA GLY A 217 -4.02 17.54 -15.63
C GLY A 217 -5.09 18.60 -15.36
N ILE A 218 -5.59 18.69 -14.12
CA ILE A 218 -6.52 19.75 -13.70
C ILE A 218 -5.81 21.10 -13.63
N GLU A 219 -4.65 21.15 -12.98
CA GLU A 219 -3.90 22.40 -12.73
C GLU A 219 -3.36 23.02 -14.04
N SER A 220 -3.00 22.18 -15.02
CA SER A 220 -2.61 22.62 -16.36
C SER A 220 -3.81 23.01 -17.26
N GLY A 221 -5.03 22.68 -16.83
CA GLY A 221 -6.25 22.89 -17.60
C GLY A 221 -6.47 21.90 -18.76
N ALA A 222 -5.70 20.81 -18.82
CA ALA A 222 -5.93 19.71 -19.75
C ALA A 222 -7.28 19.01 -19.47
N TRP A 223 -7.70 19.01 -18.21
CA TRP A 223 -9.05 18.64 -17.79
C TRP A 223 -9.64 19.71 -16.88
N LYS A 224 -10.90 20.11 -17.13
CA LYS A 224 -11.59 21.16 -16.37
C LYS A 224 -12.91 20.61 -15.85
N PRO A 225 -12.90 19.94 -14.68
CA PRO A 225 -14.11 19.36 -14.13
C PRO A 225 -15.14 20.45 -13.75
N GLY A 226 -16.42 20.22 -14.08
CA GLY A 226 -17.52 21.13 -13.74
C GLY A 226 -17.67 22.33 -14.68
N LYS A 227 -17.15 22.23 -15.91
CA LYS A 227 -17.53 23.11 -17.03
C LYS A 227 -18.68 22.52 -17.83
#